data_AF-A0A367A8N4-F1
#
_entry.id   AF-A0A367A8N4-F1
#
_cell.length_a   1.000
_cell.length_b   1.000
_cell.length_c   1.000
_cell.angle_alpha   90.00
_cell.angle_beta   90.00
_cell.angle_gamma   90.00
#
_symmetry.space_group_name_H-M   'P 1'
#
loop_
_entity.id
_entity.type
_entity.pdbx_description
1 polymer ?
#
loop_
_entity_poly.entity_id
_entity_poly.type
_entity_poly.pdbx_seq_one_letter_code
_entity_poly.pdbx_strand_id
1 'polypeptide(L)'
;MTCATGVRPTPRSTVTESLDAFRERVREWFAQHVELTGGDGGDRSLEAVGAARRFQAALFDAGLAGLTWPVEYGGQGLTLAHQLAFNEAAEPYAVPTMPLLIGLGMCAPTLLEVGSQEQRDRHLARMLRGDEVWCQLFSEPGAGSDVAGLRTRAVRDGEDWVVNGQKVWTSGAHFSDYGLLLARTDPAVPKHLGLTMFVVDMRAPGVTIRPLRQITGGANFNEVFFDDVHLPGDAVVGEVGRGWQAAVTTLMNERVSIGAGGGGLGRRLGGGEFAALADLARRRGALADPVLRQEIASVFVEERLLELLSARIREDVKAGRTPGPQGSVAKLAGAQLAKHAAEVGLEVLGSAAWADDDADAERWTTSLLGAPGNAIAGGTPEIMKNILGERVLGLPREPAVDRDVPFKDLRVGGGRS
;
A
#
# COMPACT_ATOMS: atom_id res chain seq x y z
N MET A 1 -31.94 26.96 -18.52
CA MET A 1 -30.93 25.89 -18.41
C MET A 1 -30.85 25.50 -16.95
N THR A 2 -31.48 24.38 -16.63
CA THR A 2 -31.80 23.90 -15.28
C THR A 2 -30.55 23.30 -14.63
N CYS A 3 -30.10 23.92 -13.54
CA CYS A 3 -29.05 23.39 -12.69
C CYS A 3 -29.64 22.25 -11.85
N ALA A 4 -29.11 21.04 -12.03
CA ALA A 4 -29.53 19.84 -11.34
C ALA A 4 -29.23 19.95 -9.85
N THR A 5 -30.29 19.90 -9.04
CA THR A 5 -30.23 19.81 -7.58
C THR A 5 -29.60 18.48 -7.18
N GLY A 6 -28.49 18.53 -6.45
CA GLY A 6 -27.84 17.37 -5.87
C GLY A 6 -28.77 16.62 -4.92
N VAL A 7 -28.93 15.32 -5.16
CA VAL A 7 -29.58 14.40 -4.24
C VAL A 7 -28.66 14.26 -3.03
N ARG A 8 -29.04 14.84 -1.88
CA ARG A 8 -28.43 14.50 -0.59
C ARG A 8 -28.77 13.04 -0.27
N PRO A 9 -27.82 12.20 0.15
CA PRO A 9 -28.13 10.85 0.59
C PRO A 9 -29.10 10.92 1.78
N THR A 10 -30.18 10.16 1.69
CA THR A 10 -31.17 9.99 2.76
C THR A 10 -30.48 9.36 3.98
N PRO A 11 -30.73 9.84 5.21
CA PRO A 11 -30.23 9.18 6.41
C PRO A 11 -30.79 7.75 6.46
N ARG A 12 -29.91 6.75 6.42
CA ARG A 12 -30.27 5.33 6.55
C ARG A 12 -30.79 5.08 7.97
N SER A 13 -31.88 4.29 8.04
CA SER A 13 -32.66 3.90 9.22
C SER A 13 -31.84 3.56 10.47
N THR A 14 -32.34 3.98 11.64
CA THR A 14 -31.77 3.82 13.00
C THR A 14 -31.94 2.43 13.62
N VAL A 15 -32.16 1.38 12.81
CA VAL A 15 -32.08 0.00 13.30
C VAL A 15 -30.63 -0.44 13.18
N THR A 16 -29.90 -0.44 14.30
CA THR A 16 -28.52 -0.96 14.35
C THR A 16 -28.57 -2.46 14.06
N GLU A 17 -28.25 -2.84 12.83
CA GLU A 17 -28.00 -4.22 12.42
C GLU A 17 -27.06 -4.90 13.44
N SER A 18 -27.36 -6.14 13.85
CA SER A 18 -26.45 -6.89 14.71
C SER A 18 -25.19 -7.26 13.93
N LEU A 19 -24.06 -7.47 14.62
CA LEU A 19 -22.80 -7.84 13.94
C LEU A 19 -22.93 -9.15 13.15
N ASP A 20 -23.74 -10.09 13.65
CA ASP A 20 -24.00 -11.35 12.95
C ASP A 20 -24.87 -11.14 11.71
N ALA A 21 -25.90 -10.30 11.79
CA ALA A 21 -26.70 -9.94 10.62
C ALA A 21 -25.86 -9.22 9.55
N PHE A 22 -24.97 -8.29 9.99
CA PHE A 22 -24.01 -7.64 9.10
C PHE A 22 -23.10 -8.66 8.43
N ARG A 23 -22.56 -9.63 9.18
CA ARG A 23 -21.70 -10.68 8.62
C ARG A 23 -22.42 -11.52 7.57
N GLU A 24 -23.66 -11.93 7.83
CA GLU A 24 -24.47 -12.68 6.85
C GLU A 24 -24.75 -11.84 5.61
N ARG A 25 -25.14 -10.57 5.77
CA ARG A 25 -25.34 -9.67 4.63
C ARG A 25 -24.09 -9.51 3.77
N VAL A 26 -22.91 -9.43 4.39
CA VAL A 26 -21.63 -9.40 3.65
C VAL A 26 -21.41 -10.71 2.89
N ARG A 27 -21.64 -11.87 3.51
CA ARG A 27 -21.51 -13.18 2.84
C ARG A 27 -22.45 -13.31 1.65
N GLU A 28 -23.71 -12.94 1.81
CA GLU A 28 -24.71 -12.94 0.74
C GLU A 28 -24.29 -12.01 -0.41
N TRP A 29 -23.79 -10.82 -0.08
CA TRP A 29 -23.30 -9.88 -1.08
C TRP A 29 -22.14 -10.46 -1.89
N PHE A 30 -21.12 -11.04 -1.24
CA PHE A 30 -19.99 -11.67 -1.93
C PHE A 30 -20.42 -12.86 -2.80
N ALA A 31 -21.33 -13.71 -2.30
CA ALA A 31 -21.85 -14.84 -3.07
C ALA A 31 -22.55 -14.39 -4.37
N GLN A 32 -23.22 -13.24 -4.36
CA GLN A 32 -23.91 -12.67 -5.53
C GLN A 32 -22.98 -11.91 -6.48
N HIS A 33 -21.83 -11.45 -6.02
CA HIS A 33 -20.94 -10.54 -6.75
C HIS A 33 -19.55 -11.14 -7.04
N VAL A 34 -19.35 -12.44 -6.81
CA VAL A 34 -18.07 -13.12 -7.06
C VAL A 34 -17.63 -13.01 -8.52
N GLU A 35 -18.55 -12.90 -9.48
CA GLU A 35 -18.19 -12.73 -10.90
C GLU A 35 -17.50 -11.38 -11.18
N LEU A 36 -17.68 -10.37 -10.31
CA LEU A 36 -16.99 -9.09 -10.44
C LEU A 36 -15.50 -9.18 -10.10
N THR A 37 -15.03 -10.32 -9.58
CA THR A 37 -13.66 -10.43 -9.10
C THR A 37 -12.65 -10.66 -10.22
N GLY A 38 -13.08 -11.25 -11.34
CA GLY A 38 -12.41 -11.19 -12.65
C GLY A 38 -10.98 -11.74 -12.77
N GLY A 39 -10.35 -12.26 -11.72
CA GLY A 39 -8.96 -12.72 -11.76
C GLY A 39 -8.32 -12.90 -10.38
N ASP A 40 -7.05 -13.31 -10.36
CA ASP A 40 -6.28 -13.43 -9.12
C ASP A 40 -6.11 -12.05 -8.46
N GLY A 41 -6.13 -12.02 -7.13
CA GLY A 41 -6.03 -10.78 -6.36
C GLY A 41 -4.65 -10.13 -6.38
N GLY A 42 -3.77 -10.44 -7.34
CA GLY A 42 -2.42 -9.91 -7.51
C GLY A 42 -2.20 -9.08 -8.79
N ASP A 43 -3.07 -9.22 -9.81
CA ASP A 43 -2.95 -8.54 -11.10
C ASP A 43 -3.17 -7.02 -11.00
N ARG A 44 -2.39 -6.27 -11.80
CA ARG A 44 -2.45 -4.81 -11.96
C ARG A 44 -2.54 -4.38 -13.43
N SER A 45 -2.91 -5.29 -14.32
CA SER A 45 -3.21 -5.01 -15.73
C SER A 45 -4.34 -3.98 -15.88
N LEU A 46 -4.50 -3.40 -17.07
CA LEU A 46 -5.62 -2.49 -17.35
C LEU A 46 -6.98 -3.19 -17.19
N GLU A 47 -7.06 -4.49 -17.47
CA GLU A 47 -8.25 -5.30 -17.24
C GLU A 47 -8.54 -5.43 -15.73
N ALA A 48 -7.51 -5.73 -14.93
CA ALA A 48 -7.60 -5.76 -13.47
C ALA A 48 -8.00 -4.40 -12.88
N VAL A 49 -7.52 -3.28 -13.43
CA VAL A 49 -7.98 -1.94 -13.03
C VAL A 49 -9.48 -1.78 -13.29
N GLY A 50 -9.97 -2.20 -14.46
CA GLY A 50 -11.40 -2.16 -14.76
C GLY A 50 -12.25 -3.01 -13.81
N ALA A 51 -11.80 -4.23 -13.50
CA ALA A 51 -12.45 -5.11 -12.53
C ALA A 51 -12.45 -4.49 -11.12
N ALA A 52 -11.30 -3.96 -10.68
CA ALA A 52 -11.13 -3.30 -9.40
C ALA A 52 -12.12 -2.14 -9.20
N ARG A 53 -12.26 -1.28 -10.22
CA ARG A 53 -13.18 -0.14 -10.17
C ARG A 53 -14.63 -0.58 -10.09
N ARG A 54 -15.05 -1.55 -10.92
CA ARG A 54 -16.44 -2.08 -10.89
C ARG A 54 -16.76 -2.72 -9.55
N PHE A 55 -15.86 -3.58 -9.06
CA PHE A 55 -16.02 -4.24 -7.77
C PHE A 55 -16.10 -3.22 -6.63
N GLN A 56 -15.19 -2.24 -6.59
CA GLN A 56 -15.17 -1.22 -5.55
C GLN A 56 -16.41 -0.31 -5.60
N ALA A 57 -16.89 0.06 -6.79
CA ALA A 57 -18.10 0.84 -6.94
C ALA A 57 -19.33 0.07 -6.42
N ALA A 58 -19.46 -1.20 -6.77
CA ALA A 58 -20.53 -2.05 -6.24
C ALA A 58 -20.45 -2.20 -4.72
N LEU A 59 -19.24 -2.34 -4.16
CA LEU A 59 -19.01 -2.40 -2.72
C LEU A 59 -19.42 -1.09 -2.03
N PHE A 60 -19.10 0.05 -2.63
CA PHE A 60 -19.46 1.38 -2.15
C PHE A 60 -20.98 1.59 -2.18
N ASP A 61 -21.64 1.28 -3.28
CA ASP A 61 -23.10 1.43 -3.45
C ASP A 61 -23.86 0.54 -2.45
N ALA A 62 -23.33 -0.65 -2.14
CA ALA A 62 -23.85 -1.56 -1.12
C ALA A 62 -23.61 -1.08 0.33
N GLY A 63 -22.88 0.02 0.55
CA GLY A 63 -22.49 0.48 1.88
C GLY A 63 -21.51 -0.46 2.58
N LEU A 64 -20.64 -1.11 1.80
CA LEU A 64 -19.62 -2.04 2.29
C LEU A 64 -18.19 -1.51 2.09
N ALA A 65 -18.02 -0.34 1.46
CA ALA A 65 -16.74 0.36 1.36
C ALA A 65 -16.61 1.43 2.46
N GLY A 66 -15.39 1.69 2.92
CA GLY A 66 -15.12 2.74 3.92
C GLY A 66 -15.86 2.51 5.24
N LEU A 67 -15.93 1.26 5.73
CA LEU A 67 -16.77 0.91 6.87
C LEU A 67 -16.52 1.80 8.09
N THR A 68 -15.26 2.00 8.46
CA THR A 68 -14.87 2.84 9.62
C THR A 68 -14.62 4.31 9.27
N TRP A 69 -14.89 4.71 8.03
CA TRP A 69 -14.61 6.06 7.57
C TRP A 69 -15.74 7.03 7.96
N PRO A 70 -15.43 8.33 8.12
CA PRO A 70 -16.45 9.34 8.40
C PRO A 70 -17.51 9.40 7.30
N VAL A 71 -18.76 9.59 7.71
CA VAL A 71 -19.92 9.54 6.81
C VAL A 71 -19.95 10.72 5.85
N GLU A 72 -19.43 11.88 6.26
CA GLU A 72 -19.33 13.09 5.46
C GLU A 72 -18.44 12.92 4.21
N TYR A 73 -17.55 11.92 4.22
CA TYR A 73 -16.65 11.61 3.10
C TYR A 73 -17.03 10.32 2.37
N GLY A 74 -18.26 9.82 2.56
CA GLY A 74 -18.77 8.60 1.92
C GLY A 74 -18.49 7.30 2.66
N GLY A 75 -17.92 7.38 3.87
CA GLY A 75 -17.78 6.23 4.76
C GLY A 75 -19.09 5.78 5.39
N GLN A 76 -19.06 4.68 6.14
CA GLN A 76 -20.24 4.13 6.82
C GLN A 76 -20.30 4.47 8.33
N GLY A 77 -19.23 5.05 8.90
CA GLY A 77 -19.18 5.38 10.34
C GLY A 77 -19.33 4.17 11.27
N LEU A 78 -19.10 2.95 10.76
CA LEU A 78 -19.20 1.70 11.50
C LEU A 78 -17.96 1.47 12.37
N THR A 79 -18.09 0.51 13.29
CA THR A 79 -17.02 0.18 14.24
C THR A 79 -15.97 -0.75 13.62
N LEU A 80 -14.79 -0.83 14.26
CA LEU A 80 -13.76 -1.80 13.91
C LEU A 80 -14.27 -3.25 13.94
N ALA A 81 -15.25 -3.57 14.79
CA ALA A 81 -15.86 -4.90 14.82
C ALA A 81 -16.56 -5.24 13.49
N HIS A 82 -17.23 -4.27 12.85
CA HIS A 82 -17.83 -4.46 11.53
C HIS A 82 -16.76 -4.69 10.46
N GLN A 83 -15.66 -3.94 10.50
CA GLN A 83 -14.54 -4.18 9.58
C GLN A 83 -13.97 -5.60 9.71
N LEU A 84 -13.87 -6.13 10.94
CA LEU A 84 -13.40 -7.49 11.17
C LEU A 84 -14.39 -8.54 10.67
N ALA A 85 -15.68 -8.35 10.92
CA ALA A 85 -16.73 -9.24 10.40
C ALA A 85 -16.76 -9.23 8.86
N PHE A 86 -16.56 -8.05 8.24
CA PHE A 86 -16.43 -7.92 6.79
C PHE A 86 -15.23 -8.71 6.25
N ASN A 87 -14.06 -8.53 6.86
CA ASN A 87 -12.83 -9.23 6.45
C ASN A 87 -12.96 -10.76 6.59
N GLU A 88 -13.59 -11.23 7.67
CA GLU A 88 -13.88 -12.66 7.90
C GLU A 88 -14.82 -13.23 6.84
N ALA A 89 -15.89 -12.50 6.50
CA ALA A 89 -16.84 -12.91 5.48
C ALA A 89 -16.24 -12.89 4.06
N ALA A 90 -15.27 -11.99 3.81
CA ALA A 90 -14.61 -11.85 2.52
C ALA A 90 -13.43 -12.82 2.30
N GLU A 91 -12.85 -13.38 3.38
CA GLU A 91 -11.65 -14.25 3.33
C GLU A 91 -11.72 -15.37 2.26
N PRO A 92 -12.86 -16.06 2.05
CA PRO A 92 -12.94 -17.13 1.06
C PRO A 92 -12.86 -16.66 -0.40
N TYR A 93 -12.96 -15.35 -0.66
CA TYR A 93 -13.09 -14.79 -1.99
C TYR A 93 -11.80 -14.10 -2.44
N ALA A 94 -11.34 -14.41 -3.65
CA ALA A 94 -10.35 -13.60 -4.35
C ALA A 94 -11.01 -12.31 -4.83
N VAL A 95 -10.37 -11.16 -4.63
CA VAL A 95 -10.96 -9.83 -4.87
C VAL A 95 -9.96 -8.90 -5.56
N PRO A 96 -10.37 -8.12 -6.57
CA PRO A 96 -9.48 -7.35 -7.44
C PRO A 96 -9.14 -6.00 -6.82
N THR A 97 -8.55 -5.97 -5.63
CA THR A 97 -8.36 -4.71 -4.89
C THR A 97 -6.97 -4.11 -5.06
N MET A 98 -6.02 -4.84 -5.66
CA MET A 98 -4.63 -4.43 -5.77
C MET A 98 -4.40 -3.11 -6.51
N PRO A 99 -5.11 -2.79 -7.61
CA PRO A 99 -4.97 -1.49 -8.25
C PRO A 99 -5.34 -0.30 -7.35
N LEU A 100 -6.21 -0.52 -6.36
CA LEU A 100 -6.72 0.52 -5.46
C LEU A 100 -5.99 0.59 -4.12
N LEU A 101 -5.10 -0.37 -3.84
CA LEU A 101 -4.44 -0.54 -2.55
C LEU A 101 -3.70 0.72 -2.08
N ILE A 102 -2.95 1.37 -2.97
CA ILE A 102 -2.16 2.57 -2.62
C ILE A 102 -3.09 3.75 -2.33
N GLY A 103 -4.10 3.94 -3.17
CA GLY A 103 -5.11 4.97 -2.97
C GLY A 103 -5.85 4.81 -1.65
N LEU A 104 -6.48 3.66 -1.44
CA LEU A 104 -7.32 3.41 -0.26
C LEU A 104 -6.51 3.20 1.03
N GLY A 105 -5.34 2.59 0.92
CA GLY A 105 -4.51 2.20 2.07
C GLY A 105 -3.51 3.26 2.51
N MET A 106 -3.19 4.24 1.67
CA MET A 106 -2.12 5.22 1.95
C MET A 106 -2.54 6.65 1.63
N CYS A 107 -2.94 6.94 0.38
CA CYS A 107 -3.22 8.30 -0.05
C CYS A 107 -4.47 8.88 0.61
N ALA A 108 -5.58 8.13 0.59
CA ALA A 108 -6.85 8.59 1.15
C ALA A 108 -6.76 8.83 2.67
N PRO A 109 -6.18 7.91 3.49
CA PRO A 109 -5.97 8.19 4.92
C PRO A 109 -5.09 9.42 5.18
N THR A 110 -4.09 9.65 4.32
CA THR A 110 -3.24 10.85 4.43
C THR A 110 -4.05 12.12 4.16
N LEU A 111 -4.86 12.16 3.10
CA LEU A 111 -5.74 13.30 2.82
C LEU A 111 -6.78 13.52 3.91
N LEU A 112 -7.32 12.44 4.49
CA LEU A 112 -8.26 12.52 5.61
C LEU A 112 -7.62 13.20 6.84
N GLU A 113 -6.34 12.93 7.11
CA GLU A 113 -5.62 13.48 8.25
C GLU A 113 -5.13 14.91 8.02
N VAL A 114 -4.45 15.16 6.89
CA VAL A 114 -3.70 16.40 6.65
C VAL A 114 -4.13 17.18 5.40
N GLY A 115 -5.02 16.64 4.57
CA GLY A 115 -5.54 17.36 3.40
C GLY A 115 -6.46 18.51 3.81
N SER A 116 -6.62 19.50 2.93
CA SER A 116 -7.59 20.60 3.12
C SER A 116 -9.03 20.08 3.05
N GLN A 117 -10.00 20.90 3.49
CA GLN A 117 -11.41 20.51 3.40
C GLN A 117 -11.83 20.28 1.94
N GLU A 118 -11.39 21.16 1.04
CA GLU A 118 -11.67 21.09 -0.39
C GLU A 118 -11.09 19.80 -1.01
N GLN A 119 -9.88 19.41 -0.62
CA GLN A 119 -9.26 18.16 -1.07
C GLN A 119 -10.04 16.94 -0.57
N ARG A 120 -10.48 16.96 0.69
CA ARG A 120 -11.26 15.86 1.29
C ARG A 120 -12.60 15.70 0.57
N ASP A 121 -13.33 16.80 0.39
CA ASP A 121 -14.63 16.83 -0.29
C ASP A 121 -14.51 16.41 -1.76
N ARG A 122 -13.40 16.77 -2.43
CA ARG A 122 -13.17 16.48 -3.84
C ARG A 122 -12.83 15.02 -4.11
N HIS A 123 -12.03 14.39 -3.25
CA HIS A 123 -11.36 13.13 -3.57
C HIS A 123 -11.85 11.92 -2.76
N LEU A 124 -12.09 12.05 -1.45
CA LEU A 124 -12.22 10.86 -0.58
C LEU A 124 -13.38 9.93 -0.99
N ALA A 125 -14.56 10.47 -1.28
CA ALA A 125 -15.69 9.66 -1.72
C ALA A 125 -15.44 8.96 -3.07
N ARG A 126 -14.71 9.62 -3.98
CA ARG A 126 -14.35 9.08 -5.30
C ARG A 126 -13.31 7.98 -5.19
N MET A 127 -12.33 8.16 -4.30
CA MET A 127 -11.37 7.11 -3.96
C MET A 127 -12.11 5.90 -3.36
N LEU A 128 -13.00 6.11 -2.39
CA LEU A 128 -13.79 5.04 -1.76
C LEU A 128 -14.68 4.28 -2.75
N ARG A 129 -15.23 4.96 -3.76
CA ARG A 129 -16.00 4.32 -4.85
C ARG A 129 -15.12 3.68 -5.93
N GLY A 130 -13.82 3.95 -5.95
CA GLY A 130 -12.91 3.47 -7.00
C GLY A 130 -12.96 4.30 -8.30
N ASP A 131 -13.55 5.50 -8.28
CA ASP A 131 -13.52 6.40 -9.44
C ASP A 131 -12.14 7.02 -9.67
N GLU A 132 -11.31 7.07 -8.63
CA GLU A 132 -9.96 7.61 -8.70
C GLU A 132 -8.96 6.56 -8.20
N VAL A 133 -8.00 6.21 -9.05
CA VAL A 133 -6.84 5.38 -8.71
C VAL A 133 -5.66 6.29 -8.41
N TRP A 134 -4.92 5.99 -7.36
CA TRP A 134 -3.86 6.85 -6.86
C TRP A 134 -2.55 6.10 -6.70
N CYS A 135 -1.43 6.80 -6.92
CA CYS A 135 -0.08 6.31 -6.65
C CYS A 135 0.70 7.18 -5.64
N GLN A 136 1.79 6.63 -5.11
CA GLN A 136 2.72 7.33 -4.21
C GLN A 136 4.02 7.67 -4.96
N LEU A 137 4.43 8.94 -4.93
CA LEU A 137 5.55 9.49 -5.70
C LEU A 137 6.68 9.99 -4.79
N PHE A 138 7.27 9.08 -4.00
CA PHE A 138 8.31 9.44 -3.02
C PHE A 138 9.71 9.17 -3.56
N SER A 139 10.02 7.90 -3.85
CA SER A 139 11.35 7.41 -4.22
C SER A 139 11.91 8.02 -5.50
N GLU A 140 13.22 8.27 -5.50
CA GLU A 140 14.00 8.76 -6.64
C GLU A 140 15.21 7.87 -6.88
N PRO A 141 15.82 7.88 -8.08
CA PRO A 141 17.03 7.10 -8.35
C PRO A 141 18.16 7.35 -7.33
N GLY A 142 18.28 8.59 -6.82
CA GLY A 142 19.26 8.97 -5.81
C GLY A 142 18.74 8.99 -4.36
N ALA A 143 17.45 8.69 -4.12
CA ALA A 143 16.82 8.81 -2.81
C ALA A 143 15.72 7.76 -2.62
N GLY A 144 16.09 6.61 -2.05
CA GLY A 144 15.18 5.52 -1.67
C GLY A 144 14.98 5.45 -0.16
N SER A 145 15.90 4.80 0.57
CA SER A 145 15.84 4.71 2.04
C SER A 145 15.97 6.09 2.71
N ASP A 146 16.80 6.99 2.17
CA ASP A 146 16.82 8.40 2.57
C ASP A 146 15.84 9.22 1.72
N VAL A 147 14.53 8.99 1.91
CA VAL A 147 13.47 9.71 1.19
C VAL A 147 13.65 11.23 1.33
N ALA A 148 14.10 11.70 2.50
CA ALA A 148 14.31 13.13 2.72
C ALA A 148 15.45 13.72 1.87
N GLY A 149 16.32 12.87 1.29
CA GLY A 149 17.36 13.23 0.34
C GLY A 149 16.87 13.55 -1.08
N LEU A 150 15.55 13.47 -1.35
CA LEU A 150 14.98 13.69 -2.67
C LEU A 150 15.27 15.09 -3.26
N ARG A 151 15.33 15.14 -4.60
CA ARG A 151 15.75 16.28 -5.41
C ARG A 151 14.69 16.82 -6.37
N THR A 152 13.60 16.10 -6.62
CA THR A 152 12.46 16.64 -7.38
C THR A 152 12.05 17.96 -6.75
N ARG A 153 12.03 19.03 -7.54
CA ARG A 153 11.80 20.39 -7.06
C ARG A 153 10.41 20.87 -7.44
N ALA A 154 9.81 21.66 -6.57
CA ALA A 154 8.62 22.44 -6.86
C ALA A 154 8.96 23.91 -6.56
N VAL A 155 8.94 24.76 -7.58
CA VAL A 155 9.26 26.19 -7.46
C VAL A 155 7.97 26.99 -7.59
N ARG A 156 7.79 27.99 -6.73
CA ARG A 156 6.59 28.85 -6.76
C ARG A 156 6.60 29.72 -8.03
N ASP A 157 5.45 29.79 -8.70
CA ASP A 157 5.17 30.65 -9.86
C ASP A 157 3.83 31.38 -9.62
N GLY A 158 3.91 32.60 -9.11
CA GLY A 158 2.73 33.32 -8.60
C GLY A 158 2.12 32.59 -7.39
N GLU A 159 0.85 32.18 -7.52
CA GLU A 159 0.16 31.33 -6.53
C GLU A 159 0.32 29.83 -6.78
N ASP A 160 0.84 29.47 -7.94
CA ASP A 160 0.98 28.09 -8.40
C ASP A 160 2.42 27.57 -8.20
N TRP A 161 2.67 26.35 -8.65
CA TRP A 161 3.96 25.68 -8.58
C TRP A 161 4.34 25.06 -9.92
N VAL A 162 5.63 25.08 -10.23
CA VAL A 162 6.22 24.36 -11.36
C VAL A 162 7.11 23.25 -10.82
N VAL A 163 6.80 22.01 -11.19
CA VAL A 163 7.48 20.80 -10.74
C VAL A 163 8.42 20.27 -11.81
N ASN A 164 9.63 19.93 -11.38
CA ASN A 164 10.65 19.31 -12.22
C ASN A 164 11.39 18.22 -11.46
N GLY A 165 11.53 17.04 -12.06
CA GLY A 165 12.30 15.94 -11.47
C GLY A 165 11.93 14.56 -11.98
N GLN A 166 12.33 13.55 -11.23
CA GLN A 166 12.11 12.15 -11.56
C GLN A 166 11.79 11.35 -10.29
N LYS A 167 10.76 10.52 -10.38
CA LYS A 167 10.43 9.46 -9.44
C LYS A 167 10.66 8.09 -10.07
N VAL A 168 10.89 7.09 -9.24
CA VAL A 168 11.13 5.70 -9.67
C VAL A 168 10.49 4.73 -8.68
N TRP A 169 10.24 3.49 -9.14
CA TRP A 169 9.54 2.45 -8.38
C TRP A 169 8.08 2.80 -8.05
N THR A 170 7.50 3.75 -8.79
CA THR A 170 6.10 4.17 -8.58
C THR A 170 5.17 3.08 -9.06
N SER A 171 4.62 2.33 -8.11
CA SER A 171 3.64 1.28 -8.38
C SER A 171 2.39 1.85 -9.03
N GLY A 172 1.99 1.28 -10.17
CA GLY A 172 0.71 1.61 -10.81
C GLY A 172 0.58 3.00 -11.42
N ALA A 173 1.67 3.75 -11.57
CA ALA A 173 1.62 5.12 -12.10
C ALA A 173 0.89 5.20 -13.44
N HIS A 174 1.15 4.27 -14.36
CA HIS A 174 0.63 4.28 -15.73
C HIS A 174 -0.90 4.13 -15.85
N PHE A 175 -1.58 3.72 -14.77
CA PHE A 175 -3.04 3.66 -14.71
C PHE A 175 -3.64 4.56 -13.62
N SER A 176 -2.81 5.29 -12.87
CA SER A 176 -3.28 6.17 -11.80
C SER A 176 -3.82 7.48 -12.37
N ASP A 177 -4.85 8.01 -11.74
CA ASP A 177 -5.42 9.32 -12.06
C ASP A 177 -4.64 10.43 -11.35
N TYR A 178 -4.31 10.22 -10.08
CA TYR A 178 -3.62 11.18 -9.23
C TYR A 178 -2.45 10.55 -8.48
N GLY A 179 -1.57 11.38 -7.94
CA GLY A 179 -0.50 10.93 -7.06
C GLY A 179 -0.24 11.88 -5.89
N LEU A 180 0.23 11.32 -4.78
CA LEU A 180 0.84 12.11 -3.71
C LEU A 180 2.33 12.28 -3.99
N LEU A 181 2.70 13.46 -4.46
CA LEU A 181 4.06 13.85 -4.81
C LEU A 181 4.75 14.54 -3.65
N LEU A 182 5.91 14.02 -3.25
CA LEU A 182 6.80 14.71 -2.32
C LEU A 182 7.91 15.42 -3.10
N ALA A 183 7.99 16.74 -2.95
CA ALA A 183 8.96 17.58 -3.66
C ALA A 183 9.66 18.59 -2.74
N ARG A 184 10.87 18.97 -3.15
CA ARG A 184 11.72 19.98 -2.53
C ARG A 184 11.20 21.37 -2.89
N THR A 185 10.75 22.13 -1.91
CA THR A 185 10.34 23.54 -2.09
C THR A 185 11.35 24.52 -1.52
N ASP A 186 12.17 24.11 -0.53
CA ASP A 186 13.23 24.94 0.04
C ASP A 186 14.52 24.14 0.22
N PRO A 187 15.57 24.38 -0.59
CA PRO A 187 16.86 23.73 -0.43
C PRO A 187 17.77 24.45 0.59
N ALA A 188 17.42 25.62 1.10
CA ALA A 188 18.23 26.40 2.04
C ALA A 188 18.02 26.01 3.51
N VAL A 189 17.08 25.10 3.80
CA VAL A 189 16.83 24.54 5.12
C VAL A 189 17.23 23.07 5.20
N PRO A 190 17.37 22.49 6.40
CA PRO A 190 17.58 21.05 6.57
C PRO A 190 16.60 20.19 5.78
N LYS A 191 17.07 19.03 5.31
CA LYS A 191 16.39 18.21 4.30
C LYS A 191 14.94 17.84 4.63
N HIS A 192 14.58 17.68 5.90
CA HIS A 192 13.22 17.35 6.31
C HIS A 192 12.28 18.57 6.32
N LEU A 193 12.82 19.77 6.52
CA LEU A 193 12.05 21.03 6.64
C LEU A 193 11.75 21.67 5.27
N GLY A 194 12.51 21.28 4.24
CA GLY A 194 12.38 21.86 2.90
C GLY A 194 11.44 21.11 1.96
N LEU A 195 10.62 20.21 2.49
CA LEU A 195 9.75 19.33 1.72
C LEU A 195 8.30 19.79 1.77
N THR A 196 7.59 19.66 0.67
CA THR A 196 6.14 19.87 0.56
C THR A 196 5.53 18.70 -0.20
N MET A 197 4.34 18.28 0.24
CA MET A 197 3.57 17.24 -0.44
C MET A 197 2.48 17.88 -1.28
N PHE A 198 2.23 17.31 -2.45
CA PHE A 198 1.27 17.80 -3.43
C PHE A 198 0.36 16.68 -3.94
N VAL A 199 -0.87 17.01 -4.28
CA VAL A 199 -1.66 16.22 -5.23
C VAL A 199 -1.20 16.59 -6.64
N VAL A 200 -0.90 15.59 -7.46
CA VAL A 200 -0.58 15.78 -8.89
C VAL A 200 -1.53 14.98 -9.76
N ASP A 201 -2.05 15.60 -10.82
CA ASP A 201 -2.76 14.89 -11.89
C ASP A 201 -1.72 14.16 -12.75
N MET A 202 -1.84 12.82 -12.82
CA MET A 202 -0.90 11.97 -13.54
C MET A 202 -1.02 12.10 -15.06
N ARG A 203 -2.04 12.82 -15.55
CA ARG A 203 -2.26 13.16 -16.97
C ARG A 203 -1.94 14.61 -17.29
N ALA A 204 -1.43 15.39 -16.32
CA ALA A 204 -1.04 16.77 -16.57
C ALA A 204 0.03 16.86 -17.67
N PRO A 205 0.00 17.89 -18.53
CA PRO A 205 1.09 18.17 -19.45
C PRO A 205 2.44 18.22 -18.72
N GLY A 206 3.46 17.59 -19.31
CA GLY A 206 4.79 17.47 -18.72
C GLY A 206 5.01 16.22 -17.85
N VAL A 207 3.96 15.46 -17.53
CA VAL A 207 4.10 14.16 -16.85
C VAL A 207 4.37 13.06 -17.89
N THR A 208 5.52 12.39 -17.77
CA THR A 208 5.86 11.22 -18.59
C THR A 208 6.05 9.99 -17.71
N ILE A 209 5.33 8.91 -18.02
CA ILE A 209 5.38 7.66 -17.26
C ILE A 209 6.02 6.57 -18.11
N ARG A 210 6.98 5.84 -17.54
CA ARG A 210 7.67 4.71 -18.20
C ARG A 210 7.60 3.46 -17.33
N PRO A 211 6.86 2.41 -17.73
CA PRO A 211 6.86 1.14 -17.02
C PRO A 211 8.24 0.49 -16.99
N LEU A 212 8.61 -0.09 -15.85
CA LEU A 212 9.85 -0.83 -15.63
C LEU A 212 9.57 -2.32 -15.62
N ARG A 213 10.19 -3.04 -16.57
CA ARG A 213 10.13 -4.50 -16.60
C ARG A 213 10.94 -5.08 -15.45
N GLN A 214 10.28 -5.88 -14.63
CA GLN A 214 10.86 -6.55 -13.47
C GLN A 214 11.42 -7.91 -13.85
N ILE A 215 12.26 -8.48 -12.97
CA ILE A 215 12.78 -9.85 -13.13
C ILE A 215 11.67 -10.90 -13.13
N THR A 216 10.52 -10.61 -12.50
CA THR A 216 9.30 -11.42 -12.56
C THR A 216 8.62 -11.42 -13.94
N GLY A 217 9.11 -10.61 -14.89
CA GLY A 217 8.51 -10.44 -16.21
C GLY A 217 7.45 -9.35 -16.29
N GLY A 218 6.80 -9.00 -15.18
CA GLY A 218 5.76 -7.95 -15.09
C GLY A 218 6.31 -6.52 -15.15
N ALA A 219 5.41 -5.53 -15.29
CA ALA A 219 5.76 -4.11 -15.45
C ALA A 219 4.95 -3.17 -14.53
N ASN A 220 4.76 -3.59 -13.28
CA ASN A 220 3.90 -2.90 -12.31
C ASN A 220 4.53 -1.64 -11.65
N PHE A 221 5.85 -1.43 -11.79
CA PHE A 221 6.57 -0.24 -11.31
C PHE A 221 6.88 0.68 -12.47
N ASN A 222 7.05 1.99 -12.20
CA ASN A 222 7.28 2.98 -13.22
C ASN A 222 8.36 3.99 -12.80
N GLU A 223 9.03 4.56 -13.79
CA GLU A 223 9.63 5.88 -13.70
C GLU A 223 8.58 6.92 -14.05
N VAL A 224 8.61 8.06 -13.36
CA VAL A 224 7.74 9.20 -13.63
C VAL A 224 8.61 10.45 -13.72
N PHE A 225 8.58 11.12 -14.86
CA PHE A 225 9.31 12.35 -15.11
C PHE A 225 8.33 13.53 -15.08
N PHE A 226 8.77 14.62 -14.45
CA PHE A 226 8.06 15.89 -14.42
C PHE A 226 8.93 16.91 -15.13
N ASP A 227 8.43 17.45 -16.25
CA ASP A 227 9.06 18.48 -17.05
C ASP A 227 8.13 19.70 -17.09
N ASP A 228 8.49 20.74 -16.34
CA ASP A 228 7.69 21.96 -16.15
C ASP A 228 6.18 21.71 -15.88
N VAL A 229 5.89 20.76 -14.98
CA VAL A 229 4.51 20.41 -14.64
C VAL A 229 3.92 21.48 -13.71
N HIS A 230 2.88 22.16 -14.18
CA HIS A 230 2.16 23.16 -13.41
C HIS A 230 1.18 22.51 -12.42
N LEU A 231 1.26 22.91 -11.15
CA LEU A 231 0.31 22.54 -10.10
C LEU A 231 -0.33 23.80 -9.53
N PRO A 232 -1.65 23.82 -9.32
CA PRO A 232 -2.30 24.96 -8.69
C PRO A 232 -1.87 25.12 -7.23
N GLY A 233 -2.00 26.33 -6.68
CA GLY A 233 -1.64 26.60 -5.28
C GLY A 233 -2.34 25.70 -4.25
N ASP A 234 -3.56 25.27 -4.53
CA ASP A 234 -4.37 24.36 -3.70
C ASP A 234 -3.98 22.87 -3.83
N ALA A 235 -2.98 22.55 -4.68
CA ALA A 235 -2.42 21.22 -4.77
C ALA A 235 -1.61 20.83 -3.51
N VAL A 236 -1.19 21.79 -2.70
CA VAL A 236 -0.41 21.54 -1.47
C VAL A 236 -1.26 20.73 -0.48
N VAL A 237 -0.72 19.60 -0.01
CA VAL A 237 -1.33 18.78 1.03
C VAL A 237 -0.73 19.16 2.38
N GLY A 238 -1.55 19.72 3.27
CA GLY A 238 -1.10 20.30 4.53
C GLY A 238 -0.53 21.70 4.32
N GLU A 239 0.73 21.91 4.73
CA GLU A 239 1.40 23.20 4.67
C GLU A 239 2.72 23.11 3.89
N VAL A 240 3.12 24.21 3.25
CA VAL A 240 4.43 24.35 2.62
C VAL A 240 5.54 24.15 3.66
N GLY A 241 6.53 23.30 3.36
CA GLY A 241 7.61 22.93 4.29
C GLY A 241 7.23 21.87 5.34
N ARG A 242 5.97 21.42 5.36
CA ARG A 242 5.49 20.33 6.23
C ARG A 242 5.32 18.99 5.52
N GLY A 243 5.83 18.86 4.30
CA GLY A 243 5.72 17.65 3.49
C GLY A 243 6.33 16.41 4.14
N TRP A 244 7.37 16.54 4.96
CA TRP A 244 7.93 15.39 5.68
C TRP A 244 6.95 14.81 6.71
N GLN A 245 6.23 15.65 7.44
CA GLN A 245 5.20 15.19 8.38
C GLN A 245 4.11 14.43 7.63
N ALA A 246 3.65 14.99 6.52
CA ALA A 246 2.64 14.39 5.67
C ALA A 246 3.12 13.04 5.08
N ALA A 247 4.37 12.95 4.65
CA ALA A 247 4.99 11.71 4.19
C ALA A 247 5.11 10.65 5.30
N VAL A 248 5.44 11.04 6.53
CA VAL A 248 5.46 10.12 7.69
C VAL A 248 4.07 9.55 7.94
N THR A 249 3.01 10.35 7.86
CA THR A 249 1.61 9.89 7.93
C THR A 249 1.33 8.84 6.85
N THR A 250 1.71 9.10 5.58
CA THR A 250 1.55 8.11 4.49
C THR A 250 2.31 6.80 4.77
N LEU A 251 3.57 6.89 5.20
CA LEU A 251 4.41 5.72 5.50
C LEU A 251 3.92 4.91 6.72
N MET A 252 3.28 5.56 7.70
CA MET A 252 2.62 4.88 8.81
C MET A 252 1.42 4.07 8.33
N ASN A 253 0.57 4.66 7.48
CA ASN A 253 -0.56 3.97 6.87
C ASN A 253 -0.12 2.82 5.96
N GLU A 254 0.95 3.02 5.17
CA GLU A 254 1.56 1.98 4.33
C GLU A 254 1.98 0.74 5.14
N ARG A 255 2.66 0.93 6.29
CA ARG A 255 3.06 -0.19 7.16
C ARG A 255 1.87 -0.97 7.69
N VAL A 256 0.78 -0.30 8.03
CA VAL A 256 -0.45 -0.97 8.49
C VAL A 256 -1.11 -1.71 7.32
N SER A 257 -1.25 -1.06 6.18
CA SER A 257 -1.85 -1.62 4.96
C SER A 257 -1.10 -2.88 4.48
N ILE A 258 0.22 -2.80 4.32
CA ILE A 258 1.07 -3.89 3.81
C ILE A 258 1.37 -4.95 4.89
N GLY A 259 1.74 -4.52 6.10
CA GLY A 259 2.31 -5.40 7.14
C GLY A 259 1.27 -6.07 8.05
N ALA A 260 0.12 -5.45 8.29
CA ALA A 260 -0.92 -5.97 9.19
C ALA A 260 -2.24 -6.32 8.46
N GLY A 261 -2.28 -6.15 7.13
CA GLY A 261 -3.53 -6.23 6.36
C GLY A 261 -4.50 -5.14 6.76
N GLY A 262 -4.06 -3.89 6.67
CA GLY A 262 -4.83 -2.73 7.10
C GLY A 262 -6.19 -2.68 6.43
N GLY A 263 -7.26 -2.76 7.24
CA GLY A 263 -8.63 -2.30 7.00
C GLY A 263 -9.37 -2.71 5.71
N GLY A 264 -8.76 -3.40 4.77
CA GLY A 264 -9.31 -3.65 3.45
C GLY A 264 -9.00 -5.05 2.93
N LEU A 265 -9.60 -5.33 1.79
CA LEU A 265 -9.58 -6.60 1.03
C LEU A 265 -8.22 -6.95 0.40
N GLY A 266 -7.12 -6.34 0.84
CA GLY A 266 -5.78 -6.62 0.32
C GLY A 266 -5.21 -7.89 0.95
N ARG A 267 -4.55 -8.74 0.13
CA ARG A 267 -3.85 -9.92 0.61
C ARG A 267 -2.72 -9.51 1.57
N ARG A 268 -2.71 -10.08 2.78
CA ARG A 268 -1.62 -9.88 3.75
C ARG A 268 -0.32 -10.51 3.22
N LEU A 269 0.81 -9.83 3.39
CA LEU A 269 2.11 -10.48 3.17
C LEU A 269 2.24 -11.68 4.12
N GLY A 270 2.51 -12.86 3.54
CA GLY A 270 2.67 -14.11 4.29
C GLY A 270 1.37 -14.81 4.68
N GLY A 271 0.22 -14.45 4.10
CA GLY A 271 -1.06 -15.14 4.33
C GLY A 271 -1.42 -16.16 3.23
N GLY A 272 -1.83 -17.36 3.64
CA GLY A 272 -2.19 -18.50 2.79
C GLY A 272 -0.99 -19.27 2.22
N GLU A 273 0.24 -18.99 2.67
CA GLU A 273 1.44 -19.61 2.09
C GLU A 273 1.58 -21.09 2.49
N PHE A 274 1.32 -21.42 3.76
CA PHE A 274 1.31 -22.81 4.21
C PHE A 274 0.22 -23.63 3.51
N ALA A 275 -0.98 -23.08 3.36
CA ALA A 275 -2.08 -23.80 2.72
C ALA A 275 -1.74 -24.20 1.28
N ALA A 276 -1.19 -23.26 0.50
CA ALA A 276 -0.74 -23.51 -0.86
C ALA A 276 0.45 -24.50 -0.90
N LEU A 277 1.42 -24.36 0.01
CA LEU A 277 2.58 -25.24 0.08
C LEU A 277 2.21 -26.68 0.49
N ALA A 278 1.33 -26.82 1.48
CA ALA A 278 0.87 -28.12 1.96
C ALA A 278 0.07 -28.86 0.88
N ASP A 279 -0.75 -28.14 0.11
CA ASP A 279 -1.49 -28.68 -1.02
C ASP A 279 -0.55 -29.15 -2.14
N LEU A 280 0.43 -28.32 -2.54
CA LEU A 280 1.49 -28.71 -3.48
C LEU A 280 2.24 -29.96 -3.00
N ALA A 281 2.69 -29.97 -1.75
CA ALA A 281 3.46 -31.07 -1.19
C ALA A 281 2.68 -32.39 -1.16
N ARG A 282 1.36 -32.35 -0.93
CA ARG A 282 0.48 -33.52 -1.05
C ARG A 282 0.41 -34.02 -2.49
N ARG A 283 0.16 -33.12 -3.46
CA ARG A 283 0.07 -33.50 -4.89
C ARG A 283 1.36 -34.08 -5.44
N ARG A 284 2.52 -33.57 -5.00
CA ARG A 284 3.85 -34.01 -5.45
C ARG A 284 4.46 -35.13 -4.59
N GLY A 285 3.76 -35.60 -3.54
CA GLY A 285 4.26 -36.66 -2.66
C GLY A 285 5.44 -36.27 -1.77
N ALA A 286 5.74 -34.97 -1.65
CA ALA A 286 6.90 -34.45 -0.92
C ALA A 286 6.83 -34.68 0.60
N LEU A 287 5.64 -34.98 1.14
CA LEU A 287 5.47 -35.29 2.57
C LEU A 287 6.15 -36.60 3.02
N ALA A 288 6.55 -37.46 2.07
CA ALA A 288 7.34 -38.66 2.35
C ALA A 288 8.80 -38.33 2.71
N ASP A 289 9.32 -37.20 2.25
CA ASP A 289 10.65 -36.71 2.62
C ASP A 289 10.60 -36.04 4.00
N PRO A 290 11.32 -36.57 5.01
CA PRO A 290 11.31 -35.99 6.35
C PRO A 290 11.91 -34.57 6.41
N VAL A 291 12.81 -34.21 5.50
CA VAL A 291 13.44 -32.88 5.44
C VAL A 291 12.45 -31.86 4.90
N LEU A 292 11.85 -32.12 3.72
CA LEU A 292 10.83 -31.23 3.16
C LEU A 292 9.62 -31.08 4.08
N ARG A 293 9.20 -32.18 4.73
CA ARG A 293 8.12 -32.13 5.73
C ARG A 293 8.47 -31.22 6.91
N GLN A 294 9.73 -31.18 7.34
CA GLN A 294 10.18 -30.29 8.42
C GLN A 294 10.16 -28.82 7.97
N GLU A 295 10.62 -28.51 6.77
CA GLU A 295 10.59 -27.13 6.24
C GLU A 295 9.15 -26.63 6.03
N ILE A 296 8.25 -27.47 5.53
CA ILE A 296 6.82 -27.16 5.43
C ILE A 296 6.21 -26.88 6.83
N ALA A 297 6.63 -27.62 7.85
CA ALA A 297 6.21 -27.38 9.22
C ALA A 297 6.78 -26.06 9.78
N SER A 298 8.01 -25.67 9.41
CA SER A 298 8.58 -24.37 9.75
C SER A 298 7.75 -23.22 9.16
N VAL A 299 7.37 -23.31 7.88
CA VAL A 299 6.48 -22.34 7.22
C VAL A 299 5.14 -22.22 7.95
N PHE A 300 4.53 -23.34 8.38
CA PHE A 300 3.32 -23.33 9.21
C PHE A 300 3.52 -22.56 10.52
N VAL A 301 4.61 -22.83 11.23
CA VAL A 301 4.90 -22.17 12.51
C VAL A 301 5.08 -20.67 12.32
N GLU A 302 5.84 -20.26 11.31
CA GLU A 302 6.09 -18.84 10.98
C GLU A 302 4.79 -18.11 10.65
N GLU A 303 3.95 -18.68 9.78
CA GLU A 303 2.64 -18.11 9.43
C GLU A 303 1.74 -17.99 10.65
N ARG A 304 1.68 -19.04 11.48
CA ARG A 304 0.88 -19.03 12.72
C ARG A 304 1.35 -17.95 13.71
N LEU A 305 2.66 -17.73 13.82
CA LEU A 305 3.20 -16.67 14.66
C LEU A 305 2.80 -15.28 14.14
N LEU A 306 2.80 -15.07 12.83
CA LEU A 306 2.33 -13.82 12.22
C LEU A 306 0.83 -13.58 12.41
N GLU A 307 0.01 -14.62 12.30
CA GLU A 307 -1.43 -14.55 12.60
C GLU A 307 -1.69 -14.11 14.03
N LEU A 308 -0.98 -14.71 14.99
CA LEU A 308 -1.08 -14.40 16.42
C LEU A 308 -0.58 -12.99 16.72
N LEU A 309 0.53 -12.57 16.12
CA LEU A 309 1.03 -11.20 16.23
C LEU A 309 -0.01 -10.20 15.70
N SER A 310 -0.58 -10.47 14.54
CA SER A 310 -1.62 -9.63 13.93
C SER A 310 -2.87 -9.58 14.81
N ALA A 311 -3.28 -10.70 15.39
CA ALA A 311 -4.39 -10.74 16.35
C ALA A 311 -4.10 -9.88 17.59
N ARG A 312 -2.89 -9.96 18.14
CA ARG A 312 -2.47 -9.13 19.27
C ARG A 312 -2.48 -7.63 18.94
N ILE A 313 -1.96 -7.24 17.77
CA ILE A 313 -1.99 -5.85 17.31
C ILE A 313 -3.46 -5.36 17.22
N ARG A 314 -4.37 -6.19 16.69
CA ARG A 314 -5.80 -5.84 16.63
C ARG A 314 -6.42 -5.67 18.01
N GLU A 315 -6.10 -6.53 18.98
CA GLU A 315 -6.60 -6.40 20.35
C GLU A 315 -6.01 -5.17 21.07
N ASP A 316 -4.75 -4.81 20.81
CA ASP A 316 -4.14 -3.57 21.32
C ASP A 316 -4.92 -2.35 20.81
N VAL A 317 -5.22 -2.31 19.51
CA VAL A 317 -6.00 -1.22 18.91
C VAL A 317 -7.42 -1.16 19.47
N LYS A 318 -8.10 -2.31 19.63
CA LYS A 318 -9.44 -2.36 20.26
C LYS A 318 -9.42 -1.83 21.69
N ALA A 319 -8.33 -2.03 22.42
CA ALA A 319 -8.13 -1.52 23.75
C ALA A 319 -7.72 -0.03 23.80
N GLY A 320 -7.74 0.68 22.66
CA GLY A 320 -7.36 2.08 22.56
C GLY A 320 -5.85 2.33 22.64
N ARG A 321 -5.02 1.28 22.55
CA ARG A 321 -3.57 1.46 22.49
C ARG A 321 -3.18 1.86 21.07
N THR A 322 -2.29 2.85 20.97
CA THR A 322 -1.74 3.27 19.67
C THR A 322 -0.94 2.13 19.05
N PRO A 323 -1.15 1.79 17.77
CA PRO A 323 -0.28 0.88 17.05
C PRO A 323 1.18 1.32 17.18
N GLY A 324 2.02 0.44 17.72
CA GLY A 324 3.43 0.70 17.91
C GLY A 324 4.30 0.07 16.82
N PRO A 325 5.60 -0.12 17.11
CA PRO A 325 6.56 -0.73 16.18
C PRO A 325 6.31 -2.21 15.85
N GLN A 326 5.28 -2.85 16.44
CA GLN A 326 4.88 -4.23 16.12
C GLN A 326 4.57 -4.43 14.63
N GLY A 327 4.06 -3.40 13.93
CA GLY A 327 3.85 -3.45 12.49
C GLY A 327 5.15 -3.63 11.70
N SER A 328 6.28 -3.09 12.19
CA SER A 328 7.60 -3.31 11.59
C SER A 328 8.07 -4.75 11.75
N VAL A 329 7.74 -5.40 12.87
CA VAL A 329 7.99 -6.84 13.08
C VAL A 329 7.19 -7.67 12.08
N ALA A 330 5.88 -7.39 11.98
CA ALA A 330 4.99 -8.10 11.06
C ALA A 330 5.46 -7.97 9.59
N LYS A 331 5.86 -6.76 9.18
CA LYS A 331 6.42 -6.53 7.83
C LYS A 331 7.68 -7.36 7.58
N LEU A 332 8.64 -7.32 8.51
CA LEU A 332 9.90 -8.04 8.38
C LEU A 332 9.68 -9.56 8.31
N ALA A 333 8.93 -10.10 9.26
CA ALA A 333 8.65 -11.52 9.33
C ALA A 333 7.78 -12.01 8.16
N GLY A 334 6.81 -11.20 7.70
CA GLY A 334 5.99 -11.53 6.53
C GLY A 334 6.81 -11.62 5.23
N ALA A 335 7.78 -10.72 5.03
CA ALA A 335 8.68 -10.81 3.88
C ALA A 335 9.62 -12.03 3.95
N GLN A 336 10.07 -12.39 5.16
CA GLN A 336 10.89 -13.58 5.38
C GLN A 336 10.09 -14.87 5.12
N LEU A 337 8.88 -14.97 5.67
CA LEU A 337 7.97 -16.09 5.45
C LEU A 337 7.66 -16.28 3.96
N ALA A 338 7.32 -15.21 3.25
CA ALA A 338 6.99 -15.31 1.82
C ALA A 338 8.18 -15.84 1.00
N LYS A 339 9.41 -15.39 1.31
CA LYS A 339 10.63 -15.90 0.68
C LYS A 339 10.86 -17.37 1.04
N HIS A 340 10.78 -17.71 2.33
CA HIS A 340 11.01 -19.07 2.82
C HIS A 340 10.01 -20.06 2.19
N ALA A 341 8.71 -19.73 2.18
CA ALA A 341 7.70 -20.54 1.52
C ALA A 341 7.98 -20.72 0.02
N ALA A 342 8.46 -19.67 -0.66
CA ALA A 342 8.84 -19.78 -2.08
C ALA A 342 10.04 -20.70 -2.31
N GLU A 343 11.06 -20.63 -1.46
CA GLU A 343 12.22 -21.53 -1.52
C GLU A 343 11.78 -23.00 -1.32
N VAL A 344 10.97 -23.28 -0.30
CA VAL A 344 10.46 -24.64 -0.05
C VAL A 344 9.54 -25.11 -1.20
N GLY A 345 8.70 -24.23 -1.74
CA GLY A 345 7.85 -24.54 -2.89
C GLY A 345 8.65 -24.96 -4.13
N LEU A 346 9.78 -24.29 -4.39
CA LEU A 346 10.69 -24.65 -5.48
C LEU A 346 11.43 -25.96 -5.21
N GLU A 347 11.82 -26.23 -3.97
CA GLU A 347 12.40 -27.53 -3.59
C GLU A 347 11.41 -28.69 -3.79
N VAL A 348 10.14 -28.49 -3.41
CA VAL A 348 9.05 -29.46 -3.63
C VAL A 348 8.82 -29.72 -5.12
N LEU A 349 8.96 -28.70 -5.98
CA LEU A 349 8.84 -28.83 -7.43
C LEU A 349 10.07 -29.47 -8.09
N GLY A 350 11.27 -29.29 -7.52
CA GLY A 350 12.52 -29.74 -8.10
C GLY A 350 12.72 -29.17 -9.52
N SER A 351 13.08 -30.02 -10.47
CA SER A 351 13.29 -29.58 -11.86
C SER A 351 12.01 -29.07 -12.56
N ALA A 352 10.83 -29.45 -12.07
CA ALA A 352 9.55 -28.98 -12.64
C ALA A 352 9.33 -27.48 -12.41
N ALA A 353 10.06 -26.86 -11.48
CA ALA A 353 10.02 -25.42 -11.26
C ALA A 353 10.40 -24.58 -12.48
N TRP A 354 11.05 -25.18 -13.48
CA TRP A 354 11.50 -24.50 -14.70
C TRP A 354 10.69 -24.88 -15.94
N ALA A 355 9.54 -25.52 -15.77
CA ALA A 355 8.65 -25.83 -16.86
C ALA A 355 7.85 -24.59 -17.28
N ASP A 356 7.95 -24.22 -18.56
CA ASP A 356 6.99 -23.31 -19.18
C ASP A 356 5.64 -24.05 -19.25
N ASP A 357 4.54 -23.46 -18.77
CA ASP A 357 3.17 -24.02 -18.69
C ASP A 357 2.80 -24.86 -17.43
N ASP A 358 3.52 -24.74 -16.31
CA ASP A 358 3.07 -25.25 -15.00
C ASP A 358 2.70 -24.09 -14.06
N ALA A 359 1.43 -24.02 -13.66
CA ALA A 359 0.91 -22.94 -12.81
C ALA A 359 1.54 -22.92 -11.40
N ASP A 360 1.92 -24.08 -10.85
CA ASP A 360 2.66 -24.13 -9.59
C ASP A 360 4.08 -23.57 -9.81
N ALA A 361 4.74 -23.94 -10.92
CA ALA A 361 6.05 -23.41 -11.26
C ALA A 361 6.02 -21.88 -11.42
N GLU A 362 5.05 -21.34 -12.17
CA GLU A 362 4.86 -19.90 -12.34
C GLU A 362 4.64 -19.19 -11.00
N ARG A 363 3.73 -19.71 -10.15
CA ARG A 363 3.43 -19.12 -8.83
C ARG A 363 4.70 -19.03 -7.98
N TRP A 364 5.44 -20.12 -7.82
CA TRP A 364 6.55 -20.20 -6.87
C TRP A 364 7.82 -19.52 -7.40
N THR A 365 8.11 -19.62 -8.71
CA THR A 365 9.22 -18.87 -9.30
C THR A 365 8.95 -17.37 -9.27
N THR A 366 7.75 -16.91 -9.62
CA THR A 366 7.36 -15.50 -9.52
C THR A 366 7.45 -15.00 -8.09
N SER A 367 7.03 -15.81 -7.12
CA SER A 367 7.13 -15.48 -5.69
C SER A 367 8.59 -15.31 -5.23
N LEU A 368 9.49 -16.22 -5.63
CA LEU A 368 10.91 -16.11 -5.33
C LEU A 368 11.53 -14.86 -6.00
N LEU A 369 11.27 -14.67 -7.29
CA LEU A 369 11.80 -13.53 -8.06
C LEU A 369 11.26 -12.18 -7.55
N GLY A 370 10.05 -12.15 -7.00
CA GLY A 370 9.45 -10.97 -6.38
C GLY A 370 9.89 -10.71 -4.94
N ALA A 371 10.44 -11.72 -4.23
CA ALA A 371 10.79 -11.62 -2.82
C ALA A 371 11.76 -10.46 -2.48
N PRO A 372 12.81 -10.16 -3.28
CA PRO A 372 13.67 -9.00 -3.02
C PRO A 372 12.91 -7.68 -3.03
N GLY A 373 11.97 -7.50 -3.96
CA GLY A 373 11.12 -6.32 -4.04
C GLY A 373 10.26 -6.15 -2.79
N ASN A 374 9.63 -7.22 -2.31
CA ASN A 374 8.81 -7.22 -1.09
C ASN A 374 9.65 -6.93 0.17
N ALA A 375 10.88 -7.43 0.23
CA ALA A 375 11.79 -7.16 1.34
C ALA A 375 12.21 -5.69 1.40
N ILE A 376 12.40 -5.03 0.24
CA ILE A 376 12.87 -3.63 0.14
C ILE A 376 11.72 -2.61 0.27
N ALA A 377 10.58 -2.87 -0.37
CA ALA A 377 9.43 -1.96 -0.40
C ALA A 377 8.84 -1.73 1.01
N GLY A 378 8.26 -0.55 1.24
CA GLY A 378 7.70 -0.16 2.55
C GLY A 378 8.74 -0.06 3.68
N GLY A 379 10.03 -0.03 3.34
CA GLY A 379 11.16 0.10 4.25
C GLY A 379 11.98 -1.19 4.35
N THR A 380 13.30 -1.10 4.16
CA THR A 380 14.21 -2.25 4.11
C THR A 380 14.31 -2.97 5.46
N PRO A 381 14.80 -4.23 5.50
CA PRO A 381 15.03 -4.94 6.75
C PRO A 381 15.92 -4.17 7.74
N GLU A 382 16.92 -3.44 7.23
CA GLU A 382 17.84 -2.62 8.02
C GLU A 382 17.11 -1.44 8.67
N ILE A 383 16.27 -0.71 7.90
CA ILE A 383 15.45 0.38 8.43
C ILE A 383 14.45 -0.15 9.47
N MET A 384 13.84 -1.31 9.22
CA MET A 384 12.94 -1.95 10.18
C MET A 384 13.67 -2.30 11.48
N LYS A 385 14.87 -2.89 11.40
CA LYS A 385 15.71 -3.21 12.56
C LYS A 385 16.12 -1.95 13.33
N ASN A 386 16.44 -0.84 12.65
CA ASN A 386 16.71 0.44 13.30
C ASN A 386 15.48 0.96 14.06
N ILE A 387 14.30 0.94 13.44
CA ILE A 387 13.04 1.33 14.11
C ILE A 387 12.79 0.48 15.35
N LEU A 388 13.02 -0.84 15.26
CA LEU A 388 12.85 -1.75 16.40
C LEU A 388 13.89 -1.47 17.50
N GLY A 389 15.16 -1.31 17.14
CA GLY A 389 16.22 -0.96 18.08
C GLY A 389 15.93 0.35 18.82
N GLU A 390 15.57 1.40 18.10
CA GLU A 390 15.34 2.72 18.68
C GLU A 390 14.03 2.81 19.47
N ARG A 391 12.91 2.32 18.90
CA ARG A 391 11.56 2.54 19.46
C ARG A 391 11.08 1.43 20.38
N VAL A 392 11.58 0.21 20.23
CA VAL A 392 11.23 -0.93 21.12
C VAL A 392 12.28 -1.09 22.19
N LEU A 393 13.54 -1.18 21.79
CA LEU A 393 14.65 -1.51 22.70
C LEU A 393 15.27 -0.27 23.35
N GLY A 394 14.91 0.94 22.92
CA GLY A 394 15.46 2.19 23.46
C GLY A 394 16.94 2.40 23.16
N LEU A 395 17.46 1.77 22.10
CA LEU A 395 18.85 1.94 21.69
C LEU A 395 19.08 3.35 21.13
N PRO A 396 20.29 3.91 21.29
CA PRO A 396 20.61 5.22 20.72
C PRO A 396 20.54 5.18 19.19
N ARG A 397 20.14 6.30 18.60
CA ARG A 397 20.14 6.50 17.15
C ARG A 397 21.56 6.52 16.59
N GLU A 398 21.68 6.11 15.33
CA GLU A 398 22.91 6.33 14.57
C GLU A 398 23.21 7.84 14.47
N PRO A 399 24.47 8.28 14.72
CA PRO A 399 24.84 9.68 14.60
C PRO A 399 24.64 10.21 13.17
N ALA A 400 23.81 11.25 13.03
CA ALA A 400 23.57 11.92 11.75
C ALA A 400 24.39 13.22 11.68
N VAL A 401 25.38 13.27 10.78
CA VAL A 401 26.26 14.45 10.59
C VAL A 401 25.63 15.56 9.75
N ASP A 402 24.50 15.28 9.09
CA ASP A 402 23.82 16.13 8.12
C ASP A 402 22.51 16.76 8.64
N ARG A 403 22.11 16.42 9.87
CA ARG A 403 20.77 16.72 10.39
C ARG A 403 20.41 18.20 10.36
N ASP A 404 21.37 19.04 10.72
CA ASP A 404 21.18 20.48 10.91
C ASP A 404 21.81 21.30 9.76
N VAL A 405 22.22 20.62 8.68
CA VAL A 405 22.86 21.24 7.49
C VAL A 405 21.79 21.53 6.43
N PRO A 406 21.79 22.75 5.83
CA PRO A 406 20.93 23.05 4.68
C PRO A 406 21.07 22.02 3.56
N PHE A 407 19.97 21.64 2.92
CA PHE A 407 19.98 20.62 1.87
C PHE A 407 20.95 20.94 0.72
N LYS A 408 21.01 22.21 0.30
CA LYS A 408 21.92 22.70 -0.74
C LYS A 408 23.40 22.52 -0.42
N ASP A 409 23.74 22.42 0.87
CA ASP A 409 25.12 22.30 1.35
C ASP A 409 25.50 20.82 1.63
N LEU A 410 24.55 19.90 1.45
CA LEU A 410 24.80 18.46 1.58
C LEU A 410 25.68 17.96 0.43
N ARG A 411 26.80 17.33 0.78
CA ARG A 411 27.63 16.60 -0.16
C ARG A 411 26.95 15.29 -0.52
N VAL A 412 26.25 15.25 -1.64
CA VAL A 412 25.63 14.02 -2.12
C VAL A 412 26.66 13.19 -2.89
N GLY A 413 27.05 12.04 -2.34
CA GLY A 413 27.66 10.90 -3.05
C GLY A 413 28.87 11.17 -3.96
N GLY A 414 30.08 10.84 -3.50
CA GLY A 414 31.10 10.19 -4.35
C GLY A 414 31.96 11.04 -5.28
N GLY A 415 31.88 12.37 -5.27
CA GLY A 415 32.93 13.20 -5.89
C GLY A 415 34.20 13.19 -5.03
N ARG A 416 35.09 12.20 -5.22
CA ARG A 416 36.47 12.32 -4.75
C ARG A 416 37.12 13.49 -5.49
N SER A 417 37.63 14.46 -4.74
CA SER A 417 38.69 15.36 -5.20
C SER A 417 39.93 14.58 -5.58
#